data_AF-A0A2G1VZM4-F1
#
_entry.id   AF-A0A2G1VZM4-F1
#
_cell.length_a   1.000
_cell.length_b   1.000
_cell.length_c   1.000
_cell.angle_alpha   90.00
_cell.angle_beta   90.00
_cell.angle_gamma   90.00
#
_symmetry.space_group_name_H-M   'P 1'
#
loop_
_entity.id
_entity.type
_entity.pdbx_description
1 polymer ?
#
loop_
_entity_poly.entity_id
_entity_poly.type
_entity_poly.pdbx_seq_one_letter_code
_entity_poly.pdbx_strand_id
1 'polypeptide(L)'
;MMKWRLVFFMTLAVMPVSGLSQDSGFGKRQVKQMLADRPDMKNVIGREHPIHAWVVDGFEGRLVGQRVYWNSNSPRTGRAAEHAIPYANYPPYISISGGTETTAVDKWGAVVFELCNLQNHEKFTQLAVEARAGKLSAEQYARKCVMLEYDAQLRTHELFAKDPLPDSPHGRDWWYNTWVKPELPTKEAFEAEYAVPGSTRSNFDYFFNTFQTQFAPFIQPSDGDDS
;
A
#
# COMPACT_ATOMS: atom_id res chain seq x y z
N MET A 1 41.49 -7.67 51.67
CA MET A 1 41.85 -7.01 50.38
C MET A 1 40.64 -7.03 49.47
N MET A 2 39.94 -5.90 49.34
CA MET A 2 38.66 -5.79 48.60
C MET A 2 38.94 -5.38 47.15
N LYS A 3 38.57 -6.24 46.18
CA LYS A 3 38.70 -5.97 44.75
C LYS A 3 37.53 -5.10 44.28
N TRP A 4 37.79 -3.84 43.96
CA TRP A 4 36.85 -2.96 43.26
C TRP A 4 36.77 -3.38 41.78
N ARG A 5 35.56 -3.65 41.28
CA ARG A 5 35.29 -3.84 39.85
C ARG A 5 34.82 -2.51 39.26
N LEU A 6 35.59 -1.97 38.31
CA LEU A 6 35.19 -0.82 37.50
C LEU A 6 34.04 -1.26 36.57
N VAL A 7 32.88 -0.61 36.69
CA VAL A 7 31.76 -0.74 35.74
C VAL A 7 31.88 0.41 34.75
N PHE A 8 32.20 0.10 33.49
CA PHE A 8 32.24 1.07 32.40
C PHE A 8 30.82 1.30 31.88
N PHE A 9 30.24 2.47 32.18
CA PHE A 9 29.00 2.93 31.53
C PHE A 9 29.35 3.50 30.16
N MET A 10 29.07 2.74 29.10
CA MET A 10 29.18 3.22 27.73
C MET A 10 27.88 3.94 27.37
N THR A 11 27.82 5.24 27.61
CA THR A 11 26.71 6.10 27.17
C THR A 11 26.78 6.24 25.65
N LEU A 12 25.97 5.46 24.94
CA LEU A 12 25.69 5.69 23.52
C LEU A 12 24.97 7.04 23.41
N ALA A 13 25.70 8.07 23.00
CA ALA A 13 25.13 9.33 22.59
C ALA A 13 24.27 9.08 21.35
N VAL A 14 22.96 8.92 21.53
CA VAL A 14 21.98 8.97 20.46
C VAL A 14 22.02 10.41 19.93
N MET A 15 22.82 10.64 18.88
CA MET A 15 22.75 11.92 18.19
C MET A 15 21.35 12.03 17.59
N PRO A 16 20.57 13.07 17.92
CA PRO A 16 19.32 13.32 17.23
C PRO A 16 19.67 13.49 15.76
N VAL A 17 19.16 12.57 14.92
CA VAL A 17 19.19 12.74 13.48
C VAL A 17 18.43 14.03 13.23
N SER A 18 19.19 15.12 13.08
CA SER A 18 18.65 16.44 12.87
C SER A 18 17.86 16.36 11.58
N GLY A 19 16.54 16.50 11.71
CA GLY A 19 15.60 16.31 10.62
C GLY A 19 16.09 17.06 9.40
N LEU A 20 16.40 16.32 8.34
CA LEU A 20 16.46 16.87 7.00
C LEU A 20 15.21 17.73 6.86
N SER A 21 15.39 19.04 6.74
CA SER A 21 14.31 19.99 6.51
C SER A 21 13.41 19.38 5.44
N GLN A 22 12.19 18.97 5.84
CA GLN A 22 11.21 18.48 4.89
C GLN A 22 10.91 19.66 3.98
N ASP A 23 11.52 19.66 2.80
CA ASP A 23 11.21 20.59 1.70
C ASP A 23 9.68 20.60 1.55
N SER A 24 9.08 21.68 2.03
CA SER A 24 7.64 21.81 2.16
C SER A 24 7.05 21.99 0.77
N GLY A 25 6.39 20.96 0.28
CA GLY A 25 5.79 20.96 -1.05
C GLY A 25 6.22 19.83 -1.96
N PHE A 26 6.98 18.84 -1.47
CA PHE A 26 7.24 17.61 -2.21
C PHE A 26 5.92 16.96 -2.67
N GLY A 27 4.96 16.78 -1.76
CA GLY A 27 3.66 16.19 -2.08
C GLY A 27 2.89 16.98 -3.14
N LYS A 28 2.94 18.32 -3.08
CA LYS A 28 2.32 19.21 -4.09
C LYS A 28 2.95 19.01 -5.47
N ARG A 29 4.27 18.81 -5.53
CA ARG A 29 4.97 18.54 -6.80
C ARG A 29 4.60 17.16 -7.35
N GLN A 30 4.47 16.13 -6.51
CA GLN A 30 4.01 14.81 -6.94
C GLN A 30 2.59 14.87 -7.52
N VAL A 31 1.64 15.52 -6.82
CA VAL A 31 0.26 15.69 -7.33
C VAL A 31 0.24 16.52 -8.62
N LYS A 32 1.03 17.58 -8.71
CA LYS A 32 1.16 18.37 -9.95
C LYS A 32 1.66 17.51 -11.12
N GLN A 33 2.66 16.66 -10.90
CA GLN A 33 3.19 15.75 -11.92
C GLN A 33 2.16 14.68 -12.30
N MET A 34 1.51 14.07 -11.30
CA MET A 34 0.42 13.11 -11.51
C MET A 34 -0.67 13.67 -12.42
N LEU A 35 -1.14 14.88 -12.14
CA LEU A 35 -2.16 15.54 -12.96
C LEU A 35 -1.64 15.95 -14.34
N ALA A 36 -0.34 16.23 -14.50
CA ALA A 36 0.25 16.47 -15.81
C ALA A 36 0.28 15.18 -16.66
N ASP A 37 0.63 14.05 -16.04
CA ASP A 37 0.76 12.74 -16.69
C ASP A 37 -0.59 12.03 -16.88
N ARG A 38 -1.62 12.40 -16.10
CA ARG A 38 -3.00 11.90 -16.17
C ARG A 38 -3.97 13.08 -16.33
N PRO A 39 -4.00 13.74 -17.50
CA PRO A 39 -4.74 14.99 -17.68
C PRO A 39 -6.25 14.84 -17.50
N ASP A 40 -6.79 13.64 -17.68
CA ASP A 40 -8.21 13.32 -17.43
C ASP A 40 -8.61 13.50 -15.96
N MET A 41 -7.67 13.40 -15.02
CA MET A 41 -7.91 13.59 -13.59
C MET A 41 -8.08 15.07 -13.16
N LYS A 42 -7.64 16.03 -13.99
CA LYS A 42 -7.49 17.46 -13.60
C LYS A 42 -8.80 18.14 -13.17
N ASN A 43 -9.93 17.69 -13.68
CA ASN A 43 -11.22 18.34 -13.47
C ASN A 43 -12.18 17.51 -12.61
N VAL A 44 -11.70 16.42 -12.02
CA VAL A 44 -12.53 15.61 -11.12
C VAL A 44 -12.69 16.32 -9.78
N ILE A 45 -11.60 16.78 -9.17
CA ILE A 45 -11.64 17.56 -7.93
C ILE A 45 -10.72 18.78 -8.01
N GLY A 46 -11.14 19.87 -7.37
CA GLY A 46 -10.33 21.07 -7.21
C GLY A 46 -9.31 20.97 -6.07
N ARG A 47 -8.47 22.00 -5.93
CA ARG A 47 -7.42 22.04 -4.89
C ARG A 47 -7.98 22.22 -3.48
N GLU A 48 -9.17 22.78 -3.40
CA GLU A 48 -9.98 23.00 -2.21
C GLU A 48 -10.70 21.74 -1.73
N HIS A 49 -10.78 20.69 -2.56
CA HIS A 49 -11.39 19.43 -2.17
C HIS A 49 -10.55 18.73 -1.07
N PRO A 50 -11.15 18.24 0.03
CA PRO A 50 -10.42 17.61 1.13
C PRO A 50 -9.51 16.45 0.69
N ILE A 51 -10.00 15.59 -0.22
CA ILE A 51 -9.21 14.51 -0.81
C ILE A 51 -7.94 15.00 -1.51
N HIS A 52 -7.96 16.15 -2.19
CA HIS A 52 -6.76 16.68 -2.84
C HIS A 52 -5.68 17.00 -1.79
N ALA A 53 -6.05 17.68 -0.70
CA ALA A 53 -5.12 17.97 0.40
C ALA A 53 -4.61 16.70 1.07
N TRP A 54 -5.48 15.71 1.29
CA TRP A 54 -5.12 14.42 1.86
C TRP A 54 -4.10 13.65 0.98
N VAL A 55 -4.30 13.63 -0.34
CA VAL A 55 -3.37 12.98 -1.28
C VAL A 55 -2.02 13.70 -1.31
N VAL A 56 -2.00 15.03 -1.24
CA VAL A 56 -0.75 15.81 -1.09
C VAL A 56 0.00 15.38 0.16
N ASP A 57 -0.68 15.24 1.30
CA ASP A 57 -0.09 14.80 2.56
C ASP A 57 0.40 13.34 2.50
N GLY A 58 -0.30 12.48 1.75
CA GLY A 58 0.12 11.12 1.44
C GLY A 58 1.45 11.08 0.69
N PHE A 59 1.59 11.84 -0.40
CA PHE A 59 2.84 11.93 -1.15
C PHE A 59 3.98 12.58 -0.36
N GLU A 60 3.67 13.58 0.48
CA GLU A 60 4.65 14.17 1.41
C GLU A 60 5.17 13.16 2.44
N GLY A 61 4.45 12.05 2.62
CA GLY A 61 4.83 10.94 3.49
C GLY A 61 4.25 11.04 4.90
N ARG A 62 3.30 11.94 5.15
CA ARG A 62 2.66 12.09 6.46
C ARG A 62 1.86 10.87 6.88
N LEU A 63 1.37 10.11 5.89
CA LEU A 63 0.59 8.89 6.12
C LEU A 63 1.48 7.65 6.24
N VAL A 64 2.54 7.57 5.43
CA VAL A 64 3.37 6.35 5.28
C VAL A 64 4.63 6.42 6.15
N GLY A 65 4.96 7.59 6.71
CA GLY A 65 6.21 7.84 7.46
C GLY A 65 7.42 8.17 6.57
N GLN A 66 7.24 8.14 5.24
CA GLN A 66 8.26 8.50 4.26
C GLN A 66 7.62 8.98 2.96
N ARG A 67 8.36 9.78 2.18
CA ARG A 67 7.89 10.32 0.90
C ARG A 67 7.52 9.20 -0.07
N VAL A 68 6.35 9.35 -0.70
CA VAL A 68 5.88 8.47 -1.77
C VAL A 68 6.09 9.19 -3.10
N TYR A 69 6.58 8.50 -4.10
CA TYR A 69 6.86 9.08 -5.41
C TYR A 69 5.75 8.75 -6.40
N TRP A 70 5.42 9.71 -7.25
CA TRP A 70 4.61 9.46 -8.42
C TRP A 70 5.46 8.78 -9.50
N ASN A 71 4.96 7.68 -10.07
CA ASN A 71 5.54 7.00 -11.20
C ASN A 71 4.66 7.21 -12.44
N SER A 72 5.20 7.93 -13.43
CA SER A 72 4.49 8.29 -14.67
C SER A 72 4.12 7.09 -15.56
N ASN A 73 4.79 5.94 -15.38
CA ASN A 73 4.51 4.72 -16.12
C ASN A 73 3.15 4.12 -15.73
N SER A 74 2.52 3.39 -16.64
CA SER A 74 1.37 2.56 -16.30
C SER A 74 1.79 1.37 -15.42
N PRO A 75 0.89 0.85 -14.57
CA PRO A 75 1.12 -0.37 -13.78
C PRO A 75 1.63 -1.52 -14.64
N ARG A 76 2.66 -2.22 -14.16
CA ARG A 76 3.28 -3.36 -14.88
C ARG A 76 2.35 -4.57 -14.91
N THR A 77 1.47 -4.65 -13.92
CA THR A 77 0.44 -5.68 -13.80
C THR A 77 -0.70 -5.53 -14.80
N GLY A 78 -0.76 -4.41 -15.56
CA GLY A 78 -1.91 -4.09 -16.43
C GLY A 78 -3.18 -3.69 -15.66
N ARG A 79 -3.11 -3.59 -14.32
CA ARG A 79 -4.24 -3.17 -13.47
C ARG A 79 -4.44 -1.64 -13.51
N ALA A 80 -5.52 -1.18 -12.87
CA ALA A 80 -5.83 0.25 -12.75
C ALA A 80 -4.74 1.03 -11.98
N ALA A 81 -4.12 0.38 -10.99
CA ALA A 81 -3.09 0.96 -10.15
C ALA A 81 -2.09 -0.10 -9.68
N GLU A 82 -0.91 0.37 -9.27
CA GLU A 82 0.11 -0.42 -8.60
C GLU A 82 0.90 0.52 -7.68
N HIS A 83 1.24 0.05 -6.48
CA HIS A 83 2.26 0.64 -5.64
C HIS A 83 3.46 -0.30 -5.50
N ALA A 84 4.61 0.28 -5.17
CA ALA A 84 5.75 -0.46 -4.65
C ALA A 84 6.00 -0.05 -3.20
N ILE A 85 6.14 -1.05 -2.32
CA ILE A 85 6.61 -0.82 -0.95
C ILE A 85 8.08 -0.38 -0.96
N PRO A 86 8.54 0.32 0.08
CA PRO A 86 9.95 0.67 0.21
C PRO A 86 10.83 -0.59 0.21
N TYR A 87 11.92 -0.57 -0.56
CA TYR A 87 12.84 -1.70 -0.62
C TYR A 87 14.29 -1.21 -0.76
N ALA A 88 15.13 -1.54 0.24
CA ALA A 88 16.51 -1.07 0.32
C ALA A 88 16.59 0.46 0.15
N ASN A 89 17.27 0.94 -0.90
CA ASN A 89 17.40 2.37 -1.21
C ASN A 89 16.34 2.88 -2.21
N TYR A 90 15.38 2.05 -2.59
CA TYR A 90 14.29 2.43 -3.49
C TYR A 90 13.10 2.95 -2.68
N PRO A 91 12.71 4.22 -2.87
CA PRO A 91 11.56 4.78 -2.16
C PRO A 91 10.25 4.17 -2.69
N PRO A 92 9.17 4.21 -1.90
CA PRO A 92 7.87 3.75 -2.36
C PRO A 92 7.34 4.65 -3.48
N TYR A 93 6.58 4.07 -4.39
CA TYR A 93 5.92 4.81 -5.45
C TYR A 93 4.50 4.30 -5.71
N ILE A 94 3.70 5.15 -6.36
CA ILE A 94 2.38 4.81 -6.92
C ILE A 94 2.39 5.09 -8.42
N SER A 95 1.79 4.19 -9.19
CA SER A 95 1.48 4.34 -10.62
C SER A 95 0.01 4.05 -10.87
N ILE A 96 -0.61 4.80 -11.79
CA ILE A 96 -2.00 4.63 -12.20
C ILE A 96 -2.07 4.44 -13.71
N SER A 97 -3.04 3.67 -14.20
CA SER A 97 -3.22 3.40 -15.62
C SER A 97 -3.34 4.71 -16.43
N GLY A 98 -2.66 4.77 -17.58
CA GLY A 98 -2.79 5.88 -18.53
C GLY A 98 -3.99 5.74 -19.48
N GLY A 99 -4.57 4.54 -19.59
CA GLY A 99 -5.65 4.23 -20.52
C GLY A 99 -7.01 4.82 -20.14
N THR A 100 -7.98 4.66 -21.05
CA THR A 100 -9.38 5.10 -20.89
C THR A 100 -10.27 4.06 -20.22
N GLU A 101 -9.77 2.84 -20.00
CA GLU A 101 -10.50 1.75 -19.32
C GLU A 101 -10.74 2.03 -17.84
N THR A 102 -9.92 2.90 -17.23
CA THR A 102 -10.11 3.38 -15.86
C THR A 102 -10.61 4.82 -15.95
N THR A 103 -11.77 5.11 -15.35
CA THR A 103 -12.34 6.45 -15.36
C THR A 103 -11.50 7.41 -14.52
N ALA A 104 -11.64 8.72 -14.75
CA ALA A 104 -10.90 9.71 -13.98
C ALA A 104 -11.24 9.68 -12.47
N VAL A 105 -12.49 9.35 -12.12
CA VAL A 105 -12.94 9.15 -10.74
C VAL A 105 -12.30 7.89 -10.15
N ASP A 106 -12.32 6.77 -10.86
CA ASP A 106 -11.63 5.54 -10.43
C ASP A 106 -10.13 5.77 -10.24
N LYS A 107 -9.48 6.58 -11.08
CA LYS A 107 -8.06 6.91 -10.93
C LYS A 107 -7.79 7.66 -9.63
N TRP A 108 -8.62 8.64 -9.27
CA TRP A 108 -8.52 9.32 -7.97
C TRP A 108 -8.80 8.36 -6.81
N GLY A 109 -9.84 7.53 -6.93
CA GLY A 109 -10.16 6.47 -5.99
C GLY A 109 -8.97 5.54 -5.73
N ALA A 110 -8.34 5.09 -6.81
CA ALA A 110 -7.20 4.19 -6.76
C ALA A 110 -5.98 4.85 -6.11
N VAL A 111 -5.67 6.13 -6.38
CA VAL A 111 -4.57 6.83 -5.69
C VAL A 111 -4.79 6.84 -4.17
N VAL A 112 -6.02 7.12 -3.71
CA VAL A 112 -6.36 7.09 -2.28
C VAL A 112 -6.17 5.68 -1.73
N PHE A 113 -6.71 4.67 -2.41
CA PHE A 113 -6.56 3.28 -1.99
C PHE A 113 -5.09 2.85 -1.88
N GLU A 114 -4.26 3.14 -2.88
CA GLU A 114 -2.84 2.78 -2.86
C GLU A 114 -2.07 3.48 -1.74
N LEU A 115 -2.39 4.75 -1.43
CA LEU A 115 -1.84 5.44 -0.26
C LEU A 115 -2.30 4.80 1.07
N CYS A 116 -3.57 4.40 1.18
CA CYS A 116 -4.08 3.64 2.31
C CYS A 116 -3.40 2.26 2.44
N ASN A 117 -3.07 1.62 1.32
CA ASN A 117 -2.42 0.32 1.29
C ASN A 117 -0.94 0.40 1.66
N LEU A 118 -0.24 1.46 1.22
CA LEU A 118 1.14 1.73 1.62
C LEU A 118 1.30 1.94 3.14
N GLN A 119 0.26 2.32 3.86
CA GLN A 119 0.30 2.35 5.34
C GLN A 119 0.51 0.95 5.95
N ASN A 120 0.23 -0.14 5.21
CA ASN A 120 0.49 -1.50 5.65
C ASN A 120 1.89 -2.02 5.27
N HIS A 121 2.79 -1.20 4.69
CA HIS A 121 4.05 -1.70 4.13
C HIS A 121 4.93 -2.47 5.13
N GLU A 122 4.98 -2.06 6.39
CA GLU A 122 5.72 -2.77 7.44
C GLU A 122 5.12 -4.16 7.70
N LYS A 123 3.79 -4.26 7.75
CA LYS A 123 3.08 -5.55 7.93
C LYS A 123 3.33 -6.48 6.74
N PHE A 124 3.25 -5.98 5.51
CA PHE A 124 3.60 -6.77 4.31
C PHE A 124 5.05 -7.24 4.37
N THR A 125 5.97 -6.37 4.78
CA THR A 125 7.39 -6.71 4.93
C THR A 125 7.58 -7.82 5.97
N GLN A 126 6.89 -7.73 7.10
CA GLN A 126 6.92 -8.78 8.13
C GLN A 126 6.38 -10.11 7.59
N LEU A 127 5.26 -10.11 6.87
CA LEU A 127 4.73 -11.33 6.26
C LEU A 127 5.71 -11.96 5.27
N ALA A 128 6.40 -11.15 4.48
CA ALA A 128 7.43 -11.64 3.55
C ALA A 128 8.64 -12.23 4.30
N VAL A 129 9.05 -11.63 5.43
CA VAL A 129 10.11 -12.18 6.30
C VAL A 129 9.67 -13.52 6.91
N GLU A 130 8.45 -13.61 7.43
CA GLU A 130 7.89 -14.86 7.99
C GLU A 130 7.78 -15.96 6.93
N ALA A 131 7.32 -15.62 5.72
CA ALA A 131 7.23 -16.54 4.60
C ALA A 131 8.60 -17.07 4.16
N ARG A 132 9.60 -16.20 4.00
CA ARG A 132 10.99 -16.60 3.67
C ARG A 132 11.62 -17.47 4.75
N ALA A 133 11.24 -17.28 6.00
CA ALA A 133 11.70 -18.09 7.12
C ALA A 133 10.94 -19.44 7.24
N GLY A 134 10.06 -19.78 6.30
CA GLY A 134 9.26 -21.00 6.33
C GLY A 134 8.19 -21.05 7.41
N LYS A 135 7.86 -19.91 8.04
CA LYS A 135 6.87 -19.83 9.14
C LYS A 135 5.43 -19.77 8.67
N LEU A 136 5.22 -19.50 7.38
CA LEU A 136 3.90 -19.43 6.76
C LEU A 136 3.86 -20.39 5.57
N SER A 137 2.75 -21.10 5.42
CA SER A 137 2.42 -21.74 4.15
C SER A 137 2.04 -20.69 3.10
N ALA A 138 2.02 -21.10 1.82
CA ALA A 138 1.57 -20.24 0.73
C ALA A 138 0.15 -19.70 0.95
N GLU A 139 -0.77 -20.55 1.42
CA GLU A 139 -2.15 -20.14 1.74
C GLU A 139 -2.20 -19.16 2.90
N GLN A 140 -1.47 -19.42 3.99
CA GLN A 140 -1.43 -18.53 5.15
C GLN A 140 -0.87 -17.15 4.76
N TYR A 141 0.19 -17.11 3.96
CA TYR A 141 0.75 -15.86 3.45
C TYR A 141 -0.28 -15.11 2.59
N ALA A 142 -0.93 -15.80 1.64
CA ALA A 142 -1.91 -15.19 0.75
C ALA A 142 -3.12 -14.63 1.51
N ARG A 143 -3.70 -15.40 2.44
CA ARG A 143 -4.81 -14.92 3.29
C ARG A 143 -4.42 -13.68 4.08
N LYS A 144 -3.28 -13.73 4.79
CA LYS A 144 -2.83 -12.60 5.60
C LYS A 144 -2.59 -11.33 4.75
N CYS A 145 -2.07 -11.48 3.53
CA CYS A 145 -1.89 -10.36 2.60
C CYS A 145 -3.24 -9.78 2.13
N VAL A 146 -4.20 -10.62 1.76
CA VAL A 146 -5.57 -10.18 1.39
C VAL A 146 -6.22 -9.40 2.53
N MET A 147 -6.00 -9.82 3.78
CA MET A 147 -6.56 -9.08 4.92
C MET A 147 -5.89 -7.72 5.16
N LEU A 148 -4.64 -7.52 4.76
CA LEU A 148 -4.04 -6.18 4.76
C LEU A 148 -4.68 -5.27 3.72
N GLU A 149 -5.04 -5.79 2.55
CA GLU A 149 -5.76 -5.01 1.55
C GLU A 149 -7.18 -4.66 2.00
N TYR A 150 -7.85 -5.56 2.74
CA TYR A 150 -9.12 -5.26 3.40
C TYR A 150 -8.98 -4.10 4.40
N ASP A 151 -7.93 -4.09 5.23
CA ASP A 151 -7.64 -2.96 6.12
C ASP A 151 -7.46 -1.64 5.35
N ALA A 152 -6.84 -1.68 4.17
CA ALA A 152 -6.69 -0.51 3.30
C ALA A 152 -8.03 -0.09 2.69
N GLN A 153 -8.87 -1.06 2.32
CA GLN A 153 -10.21 -0.83 1.80
C GLN A 153 -11.11 -0.14 2.83
N LEU A 154 -11.05 -0.55 4.11
CA LEU A 154 -11.78 0.10 5.19
C LEU A 154 -11.38 1.57 5.36
N ARG A 155 -10.08 1.87 5.43
CA ARG A 155 -9.60 3.27 5.52
C ARG A 155 -10.03 4.12 4.33
N THR A 156 -10.01 3.52 3.13
CA THR A 156 -10.45 4.20 1.90
C THR A 156 -11.94 4.50 1.94
N HIS A 157 -12.75 3.55 2.39
CA HIS A 157 -14.18 3.72 2.57
C HIS A 157 -14.51 4.79 3.62
N GLU A 158 -13.86 4.77 4.79
CA GLU A 158 -14.02 5.79 5.82
C GLU A 158 -13.73 7.20 5.30
N LEU A 159 -12.69 7.34 4.47
CA LEU A 159 -12.34 8.62 3.88
C LEU A 159 -13.41 9.10 2.89
N PHE A 160 -13.89 8.24 1.98
CA PHE A 160 -14.91 8.64 1.01
C PHE A 160 -16.32 8.75 1.58
N ALA A 161 -16.62 8.05 2.68
CA ALA A 161 -17.86 8.26 3.41
C ALA A 161 -17.94 9.68 4.01
N LYS A 162 -16.78 10.26 4.38
CA LYS A 162 -16.67 11.62 4.88
C LYS A 162 -16.60 12.66 3.77
N ASP A 163 -15.72 12.44 2.80
CA ASP A 163 -15.36 13.40 1.75
C ASP A 163 -15.49 12.71 0.36
N PRO A 164 -16.71 12.45 -0.14
CA PRO A 164 -16.91 11.71 -1.38
C PRO A 164 -16.36 12.48 -2.59
N LEU A 165 -15.82 11.74 -3.56
CA LEU A 165 -15.56 12.27 -4.91
C LEU A 165 -16.89 12.56 -5.63
N PRO A 166 -16.91 13.52 -6.58
CA PRO A 166 -18.11 13.79 -7.35
C PRO A 166 -18.49 12.63 -8.26
N ASP A 167 -19.78 12.56 -8.59
CA ASP A 167 -20.32 11.57 -9.51
C ASP A 167 -19.65 11.68 -10.88
N SER A 168 -19.30 10.54 -11.46
CA SER A 168 -18.82 10.48 -12.84
C SER A 168 -19.99 10.59 -13.82
N PRO A 169 -19.83 11.35 -14.91
CA PRO A 169 -20.88 11.47 -15.94
C PRO A 169 -21.16 10.15 -16.68
N HIS A 170 -20.31 9.12 -16.52
CA HIS A 170 -20.44 7.86 -17.26
C HIS A 170 -20.99 6.71 -16.41
N GLY A 171 -21.10 6.85 -15.08
CA GLY A 171 -21.57 5.79 -14.19
C GLY A 171 -20.78 4.49 -14.24
N ARG A 172 -19.51 4.55 -14.68
CA ARG A 172 -18.63 3.37 -14.91
C ARG A 172 -17.50 3.25 -13.87
N ASP A 173 -17.61 3.90 -12.73
CA ASP A 173 -16.54 3.94 -11.72
C ASP A 173 -16.61 2.70 -10.82
N TRP A 174 -16.28 1.55 -11.40
CA TRP A 174 -16.41 0.24 -10.75
C TRP A 174 -15.63 0.16 -9.43
N TRP A 175 -14.44 0.76 -9.39
CA TRP A 175 -13.58 0.73 -8.21
C TRP A 175 -14.08 1.70 -7.15
N TYR A 176 -14.34 2.94 -7.53
CA TYR A 176 -14.87 3.96 -6.62
C TYR A 176 -16.18 3.51 -5.98
N ASN A 177 -17.11 2.97 -6.77
CA ASN A 177 -18.38 2.44 -6.28
C ASN A 177 -18.23 1.28 -5.29
N THR A 178 -17.07 0.61 -5.24
CA THR A 178 -16.79 -0.41 -4.22
C THR A 178 -16.45 0.23 -2.87
N TRP A 179 -15.80 1.39 -2.87
CA TRP A 179 -15.40 2.09 -1.65
C TRP A 179 -16.46 3.02 -1.09
N VAL A 180 -17.47 3.42 -1.87
CA VAL A 180 -18.59 4.26 -1.39
C VAL A 180 -19.88 3.50 -1.15
N LYS A 181 -19.83 2.16 -1.13
CA LYS A 181 -20.98 1.37 -0.71
C LYS A 181 -21.43 1.82 0.69
N PRO A 182 -22.75 1.86 0.99
CA PRO A 182 -23.23 2.21 2.32
C PRO A 182 -22.64 1.32 3.42
N GLU A 183 -22.38 0.06 3.09
CA GLU A 183 -21.77 -0.92 3.97
C GLU A 183 -20.74 -1.73 3.18
N LEU A 184 -19.59 -1.94 3.81
CA LEU A 184 -18.60 -2.92 3.35
C LEU A 184 -18.93 -4.31 3.92
N PRO A 185 -18.53 -5.40 3.24
CA PRO A 185 -18.66 -6.74 3.81
C PRO A 185 -17.92 -6.82 5.15
N THR A 186 -18.42 -7.65 6.08
CA THR A 186 -17.67 -7.93 7.31
C THR A 186 -16.33 -8.57 6.98
N LYS A 187 -15.41 -8.58 7.95
CA LYS A 187 -14.10 -9.21 7.78
C LYS A 187 -14.22 -10.67 7.39
N GLU A 188 -15.14 -11.40 8.02
CA GLU A 188 -15.38 -12.83 7.78
C GLU A 188 -15.98 -13.07 6.40
N ALA A 189 -16.94 -12.23 5.99
CA ALA A 189 -17.53 -12.31 4.66
C ALA A 189 -16.50 -12.00 3.57
N PHE A 190 -15.67 -10.97 3.79
CA PHE A 190 -14.60 -10.62 2.88
C PHE A 190 -13.55 -11.73 2.77
N GLU A 191 -13.12 -12.31 3.90
CA GLU A 191 -12.17 -13.43 3.89
C GLU A 191 -12.75 -14.64 3.14
N ALA A 192 -14.02 -14.98 3.37
CA ALA A 192 -14.67 -16.11 2.71
C ALA A 192 -14.79 -15.95 1.19
N GLU A 193 -14.94 -14.72 0.69
CA GLU A 193 -15.10 -14.43 -0.73
C GLU A 193 -13.76 -14.18 -1.45
N TYR A 194 -12.84 -13.47 -0.79
CA TYR A 194 -11.62 -12.96 -1.42
C TYR A 194 -10.33 -13.64 -0.95
N ALA A 195 -10.33 -14.36 0.18
CA ALA A 195 -9.13 -15.06 0.67
C ALA A 195 -9.16 -16.57 0.34
N VAL A 196 -9.70 -16.92 -0.83
CA VAL A 196 -9.86 -18.30 -1.31
C VAL A 196 -9.28 -18.48 -2.72
N PRO A 197 -8.74 -19.67 -3.05
CA PRO A 197 -8.19 -19.96 -4.39
C PRO A 197 -9.21 -19.84 -5.52
N GLY A 198 -8.77 -19.43 -6.71
CA GLY A 198 -9.57 -19.43 -7.93
C GLY A 198 -10.68 -18.39 -7.98
N SER A 199 -10.70 -17.47 -7.02
CA SER A 199 -11.62 -16.33 -7.06
C SER A 199 -11.18 -15.38 -8.19
N THR A 200 -12.05 -15.25 -9.20
CA THR A 200 -11.80 -14.48 -10.45
C THR A 200 -11.39 -13.02 -10.26
N ARG A 201 -11.49 -12.50 -9.03
CA ARG A 201 -11.20 -11.10 -8.69
C ARG A 201 -10.30 -10.93 -7.47
N SER A 202 -9.81 -12.00 -6.86
CA SER A 202 -9.10 -11.87 -5.59
C SER A 202 -7.59 -11.83 -5.74
N ASN A 203 -6.96 -11.07 -4.85
CA ASN A 203 -5.52 -10.99 -4.74
C ASN A 203 -4.92 -12.24 -4.08
N PHE A 204 -5.73 -13.22 -3.66
CA PHE A 204 -5.25 -14.48 -3.09
C PHE A 204 -4.31 -15.20 -4.05
N ASP A 205 -4.75 -15.47 -5.28
CA ASP A 205 -3.92 -16.20 -6.25
C ASP A 205 -2.65 -15.43 -6.61
N TYR A 206 -2.72 -14.09 -6.62
CA TYR A 206 -1.55 -13.23 -6.79
C TYR A 206 -0.53 -13.43 -5.66
N PHE A 207 -0.96 -13.35 -4.40
CA PHE A 207 -0.06 -13.52 -3.25
C PHE A 207 0.40 -14.98 -3.09
N PHE A 208 -0.45 -15.95 -3.41
CA PHE A 208 -0.10 -17.35 -3.43
C PHE A 208 1.00 -17.62 -4.46
N ASN A 209 0.82 -17.16 -5.70
CA ASN A 209 1.83 -17.30 -6.75
C ASN A 209 3.12 -16.52 -6.41
N THR A 210 3.00 -15.37 -5.75
CA THR A 210 4.15 -14.63 -5.22
C THR A 210 4.94 -15.50 -4.25
N PHE A 211 4.27 -16.18 -3.31
CA PHE A 211 4.94 -17.10 -2.38
C PHE A 211 5.67 -18.23 -3.12
N GLN A 212 4.97 -18.90 -4.04
CA GLN A 212 5.51 -20.03 -4.79
C GLN A 212 6.75 -19.66 -5.61
N THR A 213 6.76 -18.46 -6.20
CA THR A 213 7.83 -18.04 -7.10
C THR A 213 8.98 -17.30 -6.41
N GLN A 214 8.71 -16.60 -5.30
CA GLN A 214 9.70 -15.73 -4.67
C GLN A 214 10.23 -16.24 -3.33
N PHE A 215 9.50 -17.12 -2.64
CA PHE A 215 9.89 -17.58 -1.30
C PHE A 215 10.17 -19.08 -1.28
N ALA A 216 9.25 -19.91 -1.80
CA ALA A 216 9.38 -21.37 -1.77
C ALA A 216 10.74 -21.90 -2.26
N PRO A 217 11.36 -21.37 -3.33
CA PRO A 217 12.67 -21.84 -3.80
C PRO A 217 13.84 -21.63 -2.82
N PHE A 218 13.65 -20.80 -1.79
CA PHE A 218 14.71 -20.41 -0.85
C PHE A 218 14.45 -20.92 0.59
N ILE A 219 13.33 -21.60 0.82
CA ILE A 219 13.04 -22.20 2.12
C ILE A 219 13.85 -23.49 2.21
N GLN A 220 14.84 -23.52 3.10
CA GLN A 220 15.61 -24.73 3.39
C GLN A 220 14.67 -25.81 3.94
N PRO A 221 14.79 -27.08 3.52
CA PRO A 221 14.15 -28.18 4.23
C PRO A 221 14.60 -28.12 5.69
N SER A 222 13.69 -28.29 6.65
CA SER A 222 14.10 -28.47 8.04
C SER A 222 14.93 -29.76 8.12
N ASP A 223 16.20 -29.65 8.54
CA ASP A 223 17.19 -30.75 8.65
C ASP A 223 16.80 -31.84 9.69
N GLY A 224 15.54 -32.28 9.76
CA GLY A 224 15.05 -33.01 10.93
C GLY A 224 13.78 -33.84 10.79
N ASP A 225 13.47 -34.39 9.61
CA ASP A 225 12.54 -35.52 9.48
C ASP A 225 13.27 -36.73 8.85
N ASP A 226 14.43 -37.07 9.40
CA ASP A 226 14.98 -38.42 9.32
C ASP A 226 14.49 -39.20 10.54
N SER A 227 13.24 -39.67 10.47
CA SER A 227 12.66 -40.65 11.41
C SER A 227 12.37 -41.97 10.71
#